data_AF-A0A371HC66-F1
#
_entry.id   AF-A0A371HC66-F1
#
_cell.length_a   1.000
_cell.length_b   1.000
_cell.length_c   1.000
_cell.angle_alpha   90.00
_cell.angle_beta   90.00
_cell.angle_gamma   90.00
#
_symmetry.space_group_name_H-M   'P 1'
#
loop_
_entity.id
_entity.type
_entity.pdbx_description
1 polymer ?
#
loop_
_entity_poly.entity_id
_entity_poly.type
_entity_poly.pdbx_seq_one_letter_code
_entity_poly.pdbx_strand_id
1 'polypeptide(L)'
;MAEKLAPEKRHSFVHNGQKVFEWDQTLDEVNIYINLPPNVHSKQFYCKIQSKHLELGIKGNPPYLNHDLTSPVKTDSSFWTLEDDIMHVTLQKRDKGQTWASPILGQGQLDPYYTDLEQKRLMLQRFQEEVSFAFITILFRVLGYGFHLQSHDMFCMCFPVPFCLNIASCPSNLFFSLPF
;
A
#
# COMPACT_ATOMS: atom_id res chain seq x y z
N MET A 1 12.17 5.59 14.52
CA MET A 1 11.01 6.43 14.88
C MET A 1 9.84 6.30 13.90
N ALA A 2 9.94 5.54 12.80
CA ALA A 2 8.84 5.32 11.83
C ALA A 2 7.81 4.25 12.25
N GLU A 3 8.02 3.59 13.38
CA GLU A 3 7.24 2.41 13.80
C GLU A 3 5.85 2.74 14.38
N LYS A 4 5.48 4.04 14.48
CA LYS A 4 4.25 4.49 15.14
C LYS A 4 3.30 5.26 14.20
N LEU A 5 3.15 4.79 12.96
CA LEU A 5 2.17 5.35 12.01
C LEU A 5 1.25 4.30 11.40
N ALA A 6 1.43 3.01 11.72
CA ALA A 6 0.41 2.03 11.38
C ALA A 6 -0.91 2.44 12.08
N PRO A 7 -2.06 2.37 11.37
CA PRO A 7 -3.34 2.72 11.96
C PRO A 7 -3.58 1.84 13.19
N GLU A 8 -3.63 2.46 14.37
CA GLU A 8 -3.82 1.76 15.65
C GLU A 8 -5.19 1.05 15.73
N LYS A 9 -6.12 1.41 14.83
CA LYS A 9 -7.49 0.90 14.80
C LYS A 9 -7.96 0.68 13.35
N ARG A 10 -8.12 -0.58 12.95
CA ARG A 10 -8.75 -0.96 11.68
C ARG A 10 -10.23 -0.59 11.69
N HIS A 11 -10.75 -0.13 10.57
CA HIS A 11 -12.17 0.18 10.41
C HIS A 11 -12.93 -1.10 10.11
N SER A 12 -13.82 -1.52 11.02
CA SER A 12 -14.70 -2.67 10.77
C SER A 12 -16.03 -2.19 10.21
N PHE A 13 -16.43 -2.74 9.07
CA PHE A 13 -17.75 -2.54 8.52
C PHE A 13 -18.67 -3.69 8.95
N VAL A 14 -19.72 -3.35 9.69
CA VAL A 14 -20.73 -4.30 10.17
C VAL A 14 -22.03 -4.03 9.41
N HIS A 15 -22.54 -5.05 8.72
CA HIS A 15 -23.82 -5.01 8.03
C HIS A 15 -24.74 -6.05 8.65
N ASN A 16 -25.95 -5.66 9.05
CA ASN A 16 -26.95 -6.54 9.68
C ASN A 16 -26.42 -7.35 10.89
N GLY A 17 -25.54 -6.75 11.69
CA GLY A 17 -24.93 -7.39 12.87
C GLY A 17 -23.78 -8.36 12.56
N GLN A 18 -23.43 -8.56 11.29
CA GLN A 18 -22.28 -9.36 10.87
C GLN A 18 -21.15 -8.45 10.36
N LYS A 19 -19.93 -8.70 10.83
CA LYS A 19 -18.73 -8.02 10.33
C LYS A 19 -18.45 -8.54 8.93
N VAL A 20 -18.61 -7.68 7.92
CA VAL A 20 -18.46 -8.04 6.50
C VAL A 20 -16.98 -7.99 6.10
N PHE A 21 -16.32 -6.88 6.43
CA PHE A 21 -14.89 -6.71 6.18
C PHE A 21 -14.30 -5.69 7.16
N GLU A 22 -12.99 -5.81 7.39
CA GLU A 22 -12.17 -4.78 8.02
C GLU A 22 -11.31 -4.14 6.95
N TRP A 23 -10.98 -2.87 7.13
CA TRP A 23 -10.10 -2.20 6.20
C TRP A 23 -9.25 -1.15 6.91
N ASP A 24 -8.10 -0.91 6.32
CA ASP A 24 -7.21 0.18 6.68
C ASP A 24 -6.64 0.82 5.42
N GLN A 25 -6.07 2.00 5.59
CA GLN A 25 -5.41 2.69 4.48
C GLN A 25 -4.13 3.35 4.95
N THR A 26 -3.21 3.47 4.01
CA THR A 26 -2.03 4.32 4.10
C THR A 26 -2.10 5.38 3.01
N LEU A 27 -1.02 6.14 2.85
CA LEU A 27 -0.92 7.10 1.74
C LEU A 27 -0.91 6.42 0.38
N ASP A 28 -0.21 5.29 0.28
CA ASP A 28 0.00 4.62 -1.00
C ASP A 28 -0.98 3.48 -1.25
N GLU A 29 -1.53 2.87 -0.19
CA GLU A 29 -2.23 1.59 -0.27
C GLU A 29 -3.53 1.58 0.55
N VAL A 30 -4.41 0.65 0.21
CA VAL A 30 -5.63 0.31 0.96
C VAL A 30 -5.61 -1.19 1.21
N ASN A 31 -5.75 -1.60 2.47
CA ASN A 31 -5.79 -2.99 2.87
C ASN A 31 -7.21 -3.37 3.29
N ILE A 32 -7.69 -4.50 2.81
CA ILE A 32 -9.00 -5.05 3.15
C ILE A 32 -8.81 -6.46 3.70
N TYR A 33 -9.40 -6.75 4.85
CA TYR A 33 -9.38 -8.05 5.52
C TYR A 33 -10.79 -8.61 5.56
N ILE A 34 -10.94 -9.84 5.09
CA ILE A 34 -12.23 -10.54 5.05
C ILE A 34 -12.03 -11.89 5.75
N ASN A 35 -12.84 -12.13 6.79
CA ASN A 35 -12.85 -13.41 7.48
C ASN A 35 -13.61 -14.42 6.64
N LEU A 36 -12.96 -15.51 6.26
CA LEU A 36 -13.57 -16.55 5.45
C LEU A 36 -14.24 -17.61 6.32
N PRO A 37 -15.30 -18.26 5.82
CA PRO A 37 -15.91 -19.38 6.54
C PRO A 37 -14.93 -20.56 6.60
N PRO A 38 -14.78 -21.20 7.77
CA PRO A 38 -14.01 -22.43 7.88
C PRO A 38 -14.71 -23.50 7.02
N ASN A 39 -13.93 -24.34 6.32
CA ASN A 39 -14.39 -25.40 5.39
C ASN A 39 -14.35 -25.06 3.88
N VAL A 40 -13.67 -23.98 3.46
CA VAL A 40 -13.42 -23.70 2.04
C VAL A 40 -11.93 -23.78 1.74
N HIS A 41 -11.56 -24.53 0.69
CA HIS A 41 -10.16 -24.64 0.28
C HIS A 41 -9.65 -23.34 -0.36
N SER A 42 -8.44 -22.94 0.01
CA SER A 42 -7.73 -21.74 -0.49
C SER A 42 -7.75 -21.60 -2.03
N LYS A 43 -7.69 -22.71 -2.77
CA LYS A 43 -7.64 -22.74 -4.24
C LYS A 43 -8.97 -22.41 -4.94
N GLN A 44 -10.07 -22.45 -4.19
CA GLN A 44 -11.40 -22.16 -4.70
C GLN A 44 -11.69 -20.66 -4.68
N PHE A 45 -10.98 -19.89 -3.86
CA PHE A 45 -11.12 -18.44 -3.85
C PHE A 45 -10.54 -17.84 -5.13
N TYR A 46 -11.21 -16.79 -5.61
CA TYR A 46 -10.70 -15.93 -6.66
C TYR A 46 -10.93 -14.48 -6.26
N CYS A 47 -9.96 -13.64 -6.59
CA CYS A 47 -10.05 -12.20 -6.48
C CYS A 47 -9.59 -11.60 -7.80
N LYS A 48 -10.47 -10.83 -8.44
CA LYS A 48 -10.16 -10.06 -9.64
C LYS A 48 -10.13 -8.60 -9.24
N ILE A 49 -8.94 -8.03 -9.30
CA ILE A 49 -8.71 -6.61 -9.04
C ILE A 49 -8.64 -5.92 -10.39
N GLN A 50 -9.55 -5.00 -10.64
CA GLN A 50 -9.52 -4.10 -11.79
C GLN A 50 -9.28 -2.67 -11.31
N SER A 51 -8.98 -1.76 -12.22
CA SER A 51 -8.64 -0.38 -11.82
C SER A 51 -9.74 0.29 -11.00
N LYS A 52 -11.02 0.08 -11.30
CA LYS A 52 -12.14 0.69 -10.53
C LYS A 52 -13.12 -0.35 -9.98
N HIS A 53 -12.79 -1.63 -10.03
CA HIS A 53 -13.73 -2.69 -9.71
C HIS A 53 -13.03 -3.82 -8.95
N LEU A 54 -13.68 -4.34 -7.91
CA LEU A 54 -13.18 -5.44 -7.10
C LEU A 54 -14.22 -6.56 -7.07
N GLU A 55 -13.81 -7.74 -7.53
CA GLU A 55 -14.62 -8.95 -7.52
C GLU A 55 -13.92 -10.01 -6.67
N LEU A 56 -14.60 -10.52 -5.64
CA LEU A 56 -14.11 -11.52 -4.71
C LEU A 56 -15.16 -12.61 -4.53
N GLY A 57 -14.77 -13.87 -4.66
CA GLY A 57 -15.72 -14.97 -4.54
C GLY A 57 -15.10 -16.35 -4.45
N ILE A 58 -15.97 -17.34 -4.32
CA ILE A 58 -15.63 -18.76 -4.32
C ILE A 58 -16.08 -19.34 -5.66
N LYS A 59 -15.19 -20.08 -6.34
CA LYS A 59 -15.51 -20.76 -7.60
C LYS A 59 -16.74 -21.66 -7.41
N GLY A 60 -17.77 -21.43 -8.22
CA GLY A 60 -19.04 -22.18 -8.16
C GLY A 60 -20.14 -21.54 -7.30
N ASN A 61 -19.83 -20.48 -6.55
CA ASN A 61 -20.80 -19.68 -5.78
C ASN A 61 -20.93 -18.27 -6.39
N PRO A 62 -22.05 -17.54 -6.18
CA PRO A 62 -22.09 -16.11 -6.44
C PRO A 62 -20.92 -15.37 -5.77
N PRO A 63 -20.40 -14.31 -6.43
CA PRO A 63 -19.32 -13.50 -5.87
C PRO A 63 -19.78 -12.90 -4.53
N TYR A 64 -18.92 -12.99 -3.53
CA TYR A 64 -19.16 -12.44 -2.20
C TYR A 64 -19.12 -10.91 -2.23
N LEU A 65 -18.17 -10.35 -2.98
CA LEU A 65 -17.99 -8.92 -3.14
C LEU A 65 -17.87 -8.61 -4.64
N ASN A 66 -18.73 -7.75 -5.16
CA ASN A 66 -18.71 -7.34 -6.56
C ASN A 66 -19.15 -5.88 -6.62
N HIS A 67 -18.19 -4.98 -6.36
CA HIS A 67 -18.47 -3.56 -6.22
C HIS A 67 -17.37 -2.70 -6.83
N ASP A 68 -17.74 -1.48 -7.19
CA ASP A 68 -16.81 -0.49 -7.67
C ASP A 68 -16.03 0.14 -6.51
N LEU A 69 -14.76 0.42 -6.77
CA LEU A 69 -13.86 1.11 -5.85
C LEU A 69 -14.12 2.62 -5.88
N THR A 70 -13.84 3.29 -4.76
CA THR A 70 -13.99 4.74 -4.62
C THR A 70 -13.09 5.51 -5.59
N SER A 71 -11.88 5.01 -5.84
CA SER A 71 -10.89 5.64 -6.71
C SER A 71 -10.09 4.59 -7.49
N PRO A 72 -9.52 4.91 -8.66
CA PRO A 72 -8.72 3.98 -9.42
C PRO A 72 -7.48 3.47 -8.67
N VAL A 73 -7.22 2.17 -8.81
CA VAL A 73 -6.04 1.48 -8.28
C VAL A 73 -5.12 1.01 -9.41
N LYS A 74 -3.84 0.79 -9.07
CA LYS A 74 -2.86 0.17 -9.97
C LYS A 74 -2.96 -1.34 -9.84
N THR A 75 -3.46 -1.99 -10.87
CA THR A 75 -3.66 -3.45 -10.89
C THR A 75 -2.35 -4.23 -10.82
N ASP A 76 -1.27 -3.67 -11.37
CA ASP A 76 0.04 -4.36 -11.47
C ASP A 76 0.75 -4.51 -10.12
N SER A 77 0.48 -3.60 -9.19
CA SER A 77 1.05 -3.59 -7.84
C SER A 77 0.06 -4.00 -6.75
N SER A 78 -1.21 -4.22 -7.12
CA SER A 78 -2.22 -4.71 -6.18
C SER A 78 -2.20 -6.23 -6.15
N PHE A 79 -2.29 -6.82 -4.97
CA PHE A 79 -2.27 -8.27 -4.79
C PHE A 79 -3.18 -8.68 -3.63
N TRP A 80 -3.43 -9.98 -3.54
CA TRP A 80 -4.16 -10.56 -2.42
C TRP A 80 -3.42 -11.78 -1.88
N THR A 81 -3.47 -11.95 -0.57
CA THR A 81 -2.93 -13.10 0.14
C THR A 81 -4.03 -13.72 0.99
N LEU A 82 -3.80 -14.97 1.38
CA LEU A 82 -4.66 -15.71 2.29
C LEU A 82 -3.81 -16.20 3.44
N GLU A 83 -4.11 -15.72 4.64
CA GLU A 83 -3.37 -16.01 5.88
C GLU A 83 -4.36 -16.48 6.94
N ASP A 84 -4.22 -17.70 7.46
CA ASP A 84 -5.00 -18.22 8.60
C ASP A 84 -6.51 -17.93 8.53
N ASP A 85 -7.14 -18.28 7.41
CA ASP A 85 -8.57 -18.06 7.11
C ASP A 85 -9.01 -16.59 6.95
N ILE A 86 -8.06 -15.66 6.91
CA ILE A 86 -8.25 -14.24 6.62
C ILE A 86 -7.73 -13.93 5.23
N MET A 87 -8.62 -13.45 4.37
CA MET A 87 -8.23 -12.94 3.06
C MET A 87 -7.78 -11.50 3.19
N HIS A 88 -6.54 -11.23 2.81
CA HIS A 88 -5.95 -9.90 2.81
C HIS A 88 -5.81 -9.39 1.37
N VAL A 89 -6.46 -8.28 1.06
CA VAL A 89 -6.40 -7.64 -0.26
C VAL A 89 -5.70 -6.30 -0.12
N THR A 90 -4.53 -6.16 -0.75
CA THR A 90 -3.75 -4.94 -0.78
C THR A 90 -3.92 -4.25 -2.13
N LEU A 91 -4.51 -3.06 -2.11
CA LEU A 91 -4.82 -2.26 -3.27
C LEU A 91 -3.92 -1.03 -3.32
N GLN A 92 -3.15 -0.86 -4.40
CA GLN A 92 -2.31 0.31 -4.57
C GLN A 92 -3.12 1.48 -5.13
N LYS A 93 -3.15 2.60 -4.42
CA LYS A 93 -3.78 3.83 -4.92
C LYS A 93 -3.04 4.33 -6.15
N ARG A 94 -3.79 4.73 -7.18
CA ARG A 94 -3.20 5.42 -8.34
C ARG A 94 -2.69 6.80 -7.96
N ASP A 95 -3.52 7.55 -7.23
CA ASP A 95 -3.23 8.89 -6.74
C ASP A 95 -2.77 8.82 -5.28
N LYS A 96 -1.46 8.98 -5.07
CA LYS A 96 -0.85 8.88 -3.75
C LYS A 96 -1.42 9.91 -2.78
N GLY A 97 -1.81 9.39 -1.63
CA GLY A 97 -2.35 10.06 -0.46
C GLY A 97 -3.74 10.68 -0.63
N GLN A 98 -4.50 10.24 -1.64
CA GLN A 98 -5.93 10.47 -1.62
C GLN A 98 -6.53 9.72 -0.42
N THR A 99 -7.29 10.41 0.41
CA THR A 99 -8.02 9.80 1.55
C THR A 99 -9.28 9.14 1.03
N TRP A 100 -9.47 7.86 1.35
CA TRP A 100 -10.67 7.12 1.00
C TRP A 100 -11.61 7.07 2.21
N ALA A 101 -12.84 7.55 2.07
CA ALA A 101 -13.84 7.45 3.15
C ALA A 101 -14.40 6.02 3.30
N SER A 102 -14.31 5.23 2.22
CA SER A 102 -14.61 3.80 2.18
C SER A 102 -13.79 3.13 1.07
N PRO A 103 -13.43 1.84 1.22
CA PRO A 103 -12.78 1.07 0.17
C PRO A 103 -13.72 0.80 -1.02
N ILE A 104 -15.01 0.68 -0.74
CA ILE A 104 -16.05 0.32 -1.69
C ILE A 104 -17.05 1.47 -1.81
N LEU A 105 -17.49 1.74 -3.03
CA LEU A 105 -18.44 2.81 -3.29
C LEU A 105 -19.82 2.44 -2.74
N GLY A 106 -20.36 3.31 -1.87
CA GLY A 106 -21.71 3.17 -1.31
C GLY A 106 -21.83 2.19 -0.13
N GLN A 107 -20.74 1.58 0.32
CA GLN A 107 -20.73 0.68 1.49
C GLN A 107 -19.61 1.05 2.45
N GLY A 108 -19.89 0.97 3.76
CA GLY A 108 -18.87 1.21 4.79
C GLY A 108 -18.32 2.62 4.83
N GLN A 109 -19.13 3.61 4.44
CA GLN A 109 -18.80 5.02 4.60
C GLN A 109 -18.58 5.32 6.08
N LEU A 110 -17.41 5.84 6.40
CA LEU A 110 -17.09 6.31 7.74
C LEU A 110 -17.89 7.56 8.10
N ASP A 111 -18.14 7.74 9.40
CA ASP A 111 -18.68 8.99 9.91
C ASP A 111 -17.77 10.16 9.50
N PRO A 112 -18.34 11.35 9.20
CA PRO A 112 -17.56 12.53 8.85
C PRO A 112 -16.45 12.85 9.86
N TYR A 113 -16.68 12.62 11.15
CA TYR A 113 -15.69 12.85 12.19
C TYR A 113 -14.47 11.91 12.05
N TYR A 114 -14.69 10.61 11.85
CA TYR A 114 -13.60 9.65 11.65
C TYR A 114 -12.87 9.87 10.33
N THR A 115 -13.60 10.28 9.28
CA THR A 115 -12.99 10.63 7.99
C THR A 115 -12.03 11.81 8.14
N ASP A 116 -12.40 12.84 8.91
CA ASP A 116 -11.57 14.01 9.16
C ASP A 116 -10.32 13.67 9.99
N LEU A 117 -10.46 12.79 10.99
CA LEU A 117 -9.34 12.25 11.76
C LEU A 117 -8.36 11.47 10.87
N GLU A 118 -8.86 10.60 9.99
CA GLU A 118 -8.03 9.81 9.10
C GLU A 118 -7.32 10.70 8.05
N GLN A 119 -8.02 11.71 7.53
CA GLN A 119 -7.41 12.71 6.66
C GLN A 119 -6.27 13.46 7.35
N LYS A 120 -6.45 13.85 8.62
CA LYS A 120 -5.39 14.48 9.42
C LYS A 120 -4.21 13.55 9.62
N ARG A 121 -4.46 12.27 9.91
CA ARG A 121 -3.40 11.25 10.06
C ARG A 121 -2.57 11.11 8.78
N LEU A 122 -3.23 10.98 7.63
CA LEU A 122 -2.57 10.89 6.33
C LEU A 122 -1.79 12.17 5.99
N MET A 123 -2.36 13.35 6.27
CA MET A 123 -1.66 14.62 6.08
C MET A 123 -0.38 14.71 6.91
N LEU A 124 -0.43 14.28 8.18
CA LEU A 124 0.75 14.24 9.05
C LEU A 124 1.79 13.26 8.53
N GLN A 125 1.37 12.08 8.02
CA GLN A 125 2.29 11.12 7.41
C GLN A 125 3.00 11.72 6.19
N ARG A 126 2.28 12.41 5.28
CA ARG A 126 2.89 13.09 4.12
C ARG A 126 3.92 14.12 4.56
N PHE A 127 3.57 14.93 5.56
CA PHE A 127 4.45 15.96 6.08
C PHE A 127 5.73 15.36 6.68
N GLN A 128 5.64 14.25 7.40
CA GLN A 128 6.82 13.58 7.94
C GLN A 128 7.71 13.00 6.84
N GLU A 129 7.12 12.38 5.81
CA GLU A 129 7.87 11.88 4.64
C GLU A 129 8.57 13.04 3.91
N GLU A 130 7.89 14.15 3.67
CA GLU A 130 8.47 15.35 3.04
C GLU A 130 9.57 15.99 3.88
N VAL A 131 9.36 16.14 5.20
CA VAL A 131 10.39 16.71 6.09
C VAL A 131 11.59 15.78 6.18
N SER A 132 11.39 14.46 6.21
CA SER A 132 12.49 13.50 6.19
C SER A 132 13.28 13.58 4.87
N PHE A 133 12.60 13.65 3.73
CA PHE A 133 13.23 13.78 2.43
C PHE A 133 13.93 15.13 2.25
N ALA A 134 13.33 16.22 2.73
CA ALA A 134 13.90 17.55 2.71
C ALA A 134 15.14 17.61 3.61
N PHE A 135 15.07 17.05 4.82
CA PHE A 135 16.21 16.98 5.73
C PHE A 135 17.36 16.16 5.13
N ILE A 136 17.06 15.00 4.54
CA ILE A 136 18.04 14.18 3.81
C ILE A 136 18.67 14.98 2.67
N THR A 137 17.87 15.68 1.86
CA THR A 137 18.36 16.50 0.75
C THR A 137 19.24 17.65 1.23
N ILE A 138 18.84 18.34 2.32
CA ILE A 138 19.63 19.40 2.94
C ILE A 138 20.94 18.84 3.50
N LEU A 139 20.91 17.69 4.17
CA LEU A 139 22.09 17.02 4.71
C LEU A 139 23.08 16.65 3.59
N PHE A 140 22.60 16.04 2.49
CA PHE A 140 23.47 15.73 1.33
C PHE A 140 24.08 17.00 0.73
N ARG A 141 23.31 18.09 0.64
CA ARG A 141 23.81 19.40 0.17
C ARG A 141 24.84 20.02 1.12
N VAL A 142 24.67 19.89 2.44
CA VAL A 142 25.62 20.37 3.46
C VAL A 142 26.90 19.53 3.47
N LEU A 143 26.79 18.21 3.26
CA LEU A 143 27.92 17.29 3.18
C LEU A 143 28.67 17.33 1.82
N GLY A 144 28.22 18.15 0.88
CA GLY A 144 28.88 18.35 -0.42
C GLY A 144 28.69 17.20 -1.42
N TYR A 145 27.74 16.29 -1.17
CA TYR A 145 27.40 15.24 -2.13
C TYR A 145 26.38 15.78 -3.14
N GLY A 146 26.75 15.78 -4.42
CA GLY A 146 25.87 16.17 -5.51
C GLY A 146 24.79 15.11 -5.76
N PHE A 147 23.54 15.44 -5.48
CA PHE A 147 22.40 14.58 -5.82
C PHE A 147 21.97 14.83 -7.27
N HIS A 148 22.25 13.89 -8.18
CA HIS A 148 21.61 13.86 -9.49
C HIS A 148 20.35 13.00 -9.40
N LEU A 149 19.19 13.66 -9.28
CA LEU A 149 17.89 13.01 -9.14
C LEU A 149 17.43 12.48 -10.51
N GLN A 150 17.60 11.18 -10.76
CA GLN A 150 17.06 10.54 -11.97
C GLN A 150 15.93 9.56 -11.61
N SER A 151 14.70 10.07 -11.74
CA SER A 151 13.42 9.36 -11.90
C SER A 151 13.02 8.28 -10.87
N HIS A 152 12.14 8.71 -9.96
CA HIS A 152 11.03 8.04 -9.27
C HIS A 152 11.08 6.61 -8.69
N ASP A 153 12.00 5.70 -9.02
CA ASP A 153 11.93 4.33 -8.46
C ASP A 153 13.26 3.60 -8.22
N MET A 154 14.43 4.27 -8.30
CA MET A 154 15.68 3.62 -7.89
C MET A 154 16.75 4.63 -7.47
N PHE A 155 17.09 4.68 -6.18
CA PHE A 155 18.23 5.45 -5.69
C PHE A 155 19.54 4.76 -6.12
N CYS A 156 20.26 5.33 -7.06
CA CYS A 156 21.64 4.96 -7.35
C CYS A 156 22.56 5.99 -6.67
N MET A 157 23.25 5.60 -5.58
CA MET A 157 24.26 6.46 -4.96
C MET A 157 25.53 6.44 -5.81
N CYS A 158 25.77 7.50 -6.58
CA CYS A 158 27.09 7.72 -7.16
C CYS A 158 28.00 8.36 -6.11
N PHE A 159 28.93 7.57 -5.56
CA PHE A 159 30.03 8.09 -4.75
C PHE A 159 31.02 8.86 -5.64
N PRO A 160 31.56 10.01 -5.19
CA PRO A 160 32.61 10.71 -5.91
C PRO A 160 33.96 10.09 -5.53
N VAL A 161 34.37 9.02 -6.19
CA VAL A 161 35.78 8.59 -6.20
C VAL A 161 36.14 8.13 -7.62
N PRO A 162 37.25 8.60 -8.21
CA PRO A 162 37.61 8.29 -9.59
C PRO A 162 38.27 6.91 -9.63
N PHE A 163 37.47 5.86 -9.71
CA PHE A 163 37.93 4.59 -10.26
C PHE A 163 36.92 4.14 -11.30
N CYS A 164 37.24 4.42 -12.56
CA CYS A 164 36.57 3.81 -13.71
C CYS A 164 36.77 2.29 -13.63
N LEU A 165 35.81 1.58 -13.07
CA LEU A 165 35.64 0.15 -13.37
C LEU A 165 34.60 0.04 -14.49
N ASN A 166 35.11 -0.22 -15.68
CA ASN A 166 34.35 -0.46 -16.88
C ASN A 166 33.65 -1.82 -16.74
N ILE A 167 32.34 -1.83 -16.42
CA ILE A 167 31.52 -3.04 -16.50
C ILE A 167 30.22 -2.68 -17.22
N ALA A 168 30.20 -3.08 -18.48
CA ALA A 168 29.02 -3.11 -19.32
C ALA A 168 27.96 -4.07 -18.76
N SER A 169 26.69 -3.66 -18.92
CA SER A 169 25.49 -4.51 -19.02
C SER A 169 25.07 -5.37 -17.81
N CYS A 170 23.85 -5.08 -17.32
CA CYS A 170 22.93 -5.93 -16.52
C CYS A 170 22.92 -7.43 -16.95
N PRO A 171 22.42 -8.41 -16.14
CA PRO A 171 21.42 -8.28 -15.06
C PRO A 171 21.59 -9.22 -13.82
N SER A 172 20.66 -9.09 -12.86
CA SER A 172 20.17 -10.09 -11.87
C SER A 172 21.12 -10.64 -10.79
N ASN A 173 20.65 -10.50 -9.54
CA ASN A 173 21.04 -11.26 -8.35
C ASN A 173 22.55 -11.35 -8.02
N LEU A 174 23.01 -10.54 -7.07
CA LEU A 174 24.05 -11.01 -6.14
C LEU A 174 24.09 -10.15 -4.87
N PHE A 175 23.70 -10.80 -3.78
CA PHE A 175 24.31 -10.71 -2.45
C PHE A 175 25.74 -10.20 -2.54
N PHE A 176 26.12 -9.14 -1.80
CA PHE A 176 27.46 -9.10 -1.19
C PHE A 176 27.47 -8.23 0.07
N SER A 177 28.20 -8.77 1.04
CA SER A 177 28.42 -8.43 2.43
C SER A 177 28.98 -7.01 2.71
N LEU A 178 28.51 -6.42 3.81
CA LEU A 178 29.17 -5.32 4.53
C LEU A 178 30.56 -5.76 5.05
N PRO A 179 31.60 -4.91 4.97
CA PRO A 179 32.77 -5.05 5.82
C PRO A 179 32.56 -4.34 7.16
N PHE A 180 33.26 -4.83 8.18
CA PHE A 180 33.31 -4.38 9.58
C PHE A 180 33.53 -2.88 9.78
#